data_AF-A0A928EM51-F1
#
_entry.id   AF-A0A928EM51-F1
#
_cell.length_a   1.000
_cell.length_b   1.000
_cell.length_c   1.000
_cell.angle_alpha   90.00
_cell.angle_beta   90.00
_cell.angle_gamma   90.00
#
_symmetry.space_group_name_H-M   'P 1'
#
loop_
_entity.id
_entity.type
_entity.pdbx_description
1 polymer ?
#
loop_
_entity_poly.entity_id
_entity_poly.type
_entity_poly.pdbx_seq_one_letter_code
_entity_poly.pdbx_strand_id
1 'polypeptide(L)'
;MKKTLSLIIAVVLLVMAFSINIVAETGYSNGATVWTDNNVIAKYYSNDDIARNNGMVAKAEIPVGEKYVTAYFGSMEDVMAAGETCGANYFEVIVDTLSYNGTVTWSSGKRSFTVDGNGCVINNTGTNKYFEFVGEDGTTEFPDGQNYTGLRFKDFEITGKGSTYQLVQIGENNDSNKRPVAVTFEDTVIKAQDNDSFSKGLIVVFSNSKMVMDSGSSIVYNCQSVSKDDSCRGIYAAFEGAQIEINSGARIDISGCPVNITAPDVKLTVNGGTIISKNAAAICASNGNVIITGGTFGVLNETRTASGVVIAESAASVTVNGGDFYDDKGSSDWIFNNLSLSNANFVLNAATTWGNNNVFSGNGNGGVKTGVMLEGASVRTAPDKTSGIRFQSTIDKTDVDTIKGIDATAVIGTLIAPYDYVEEANGVFTKNALSAIGKTYLDIPAKNGMNEKDTYYVINAAMVNVKEENYTKDLAAVPYISYKTAENMTVTAYGVFDSDKNVRNIKEVAYCALSDVFIDGRVIDDGGTQVTVDEEYAKSKGYVTAVYDWYEYDRVNGVATPMQVKAYSEYSDAQLSVIKGYIKEVQS
;
A
#
# COMPACT_ATOMS: atom_id res chain seq x y z
N MET A 1 -54.66 -36.58 45.95
CA MET A 1 -54.06 -35.35 45.38
C MET A 1 -52.61 -35.52 44.93
N LYS A 2 -51.67 -36.07 45.72
CA LYS A 2 -50.25 -36.24 45.28
C LYS A 2 -50.05 -37.11 44.03
N LYS A 3 -50.83 -38.19 43.86
CA LYS A 3 -50.72 -39.09 42.67
C LYS A 3 -51.20 -38.46 41.36
N THR A 4 -52.14 -37.52 41.43
CA THR A 4 -52.69 -36.86 40.23
C THR A 4 -51.74 -35.78 39.72
N LEU A 5 -51.03 -35.08 40.61
CA LEU A 5 -50.04 -34.07 40.24
C LEU A 5 -48.79 -34.68 39.57
N SER A 6 -48.31 -35.84 40.05
CA SER A 6 -47.19 -36.55 39.41
C SER A 6 -47.55 -37.10 38.03
N LEU A 7 -48.80 -37.49 37.80
CA LEU A 7 -49.25 -37.96 36.48
C LEU A 7 -49.36 -36.81 35.48
N ILE A 8 -49.83 -35.63 35.91
CA ILE A 8 -49.89 -34.44 35.05
C ILE A 8 -48.48 -33.97 34.69
N ILE A 9 -47.54 -33.94 35.64
CA ILE A 9 -46.15 -33.56 35.37
C ILE A 9 -45.48 -34.57 34.43
N ALA A 10 -45.72 -35.88 34.62
CA ALA A 10 -45.19 -36.91 33.73
C ALA A 10 -45.78 -36.84 32.32
N VAL A 11 -47.08 -36.56 32.17
CA VAL A 11 -47.73 -36.40 30.86
C VAL A 11 -47.27 -35.11 30.18
N VAL A 12 -47.08 -34.00 30.91
CA VAL A 12 -46.53 -32.76 30.34
C VAL A 12 -45.08 -32.95 29.90
N LEU A 13 -44.25 -33.63 30.69
CA LEU A 13 -42.89 -34.00 30.30
C LEU A 13 -42.86 -34.98 29.12
N LEU A 14 -43.79 -35.94 29.06
CA LEU A 14 -43.90 -36.88 27.96
C LEU A 14 -44.37 -36.19 26.67
N VAL A 15 -45.31 -35.22 26.75
CA VAL A 15 -45.77 -34.43 25.60
C VAL A 15 -44.69 -33.47 25.13
N MET A 16 -43.94 -32.83 26.02
CA MET A 16 -42.78 -32.01 25.64
C MET A 16 -41.67 -32.87 25.00
N ALA A 17 -41.38 -34.05 25.55
CA ALA A 17 -40.40 -34.98 24.98
C ALA A 17 -40.87 -35.59 23.64
N PHE A 18 -42.17 -35.86 23.47
CA PHE A 18 -42.74 -36.36 22.21
C PHE A 18 -42.82 -35.27 21.12
N SER A 19 -43.05 -34.02 21.48
CA SER A 19 -43.04 -32.89 20.53
C SER A 19 -41.65 -32.65 19.95
N ILE A 20 -40.59 -32.97 20.70
CA ILE A 20 -39.20 -32.84 20.28
C ILE A 20 -38.74 -34.08 19.50
N ASN A 21 -39.19 -35.30 19.86
CA ASN A 21 -38.73 -36.53 19.20
C ASN A 21 -39.49 -36.95 17.93
N ILE A 22 -40.78 -36.59 17.75
CA ILE A 22 -41.53 -37.04 16.55
C ILE A 22 -41.09 -36.31 15.26
N VAL A 23 -40.51 -35.11 15.36
CA VAL A 23 -40.11 -34.32 14.18
C VAL A 23 -38.77 -34.77 13.59
N ALA A 24 -37.95 -35.49 14.37
CA ALA A 24 -36.60 -35.91 13.94
C ALA A 24 -36.57 -37.14 13.02
N GLU A 25 -37.69 -37.85 12.83
CA GLU A 25 -37.79 -39.08 12.00
C GLU A 25 -38.69 -38.95 10.76
N THR A 26 -39.53 -37.90 10.65
CA THR A 26 -40.53 -37.78 9.55
C THR A 26 -40.28 -36.63 8.56
N GLY A 27 -39.22 -35.84 8.74
CA GLY A 27 -38.89 -34.70 7.90
C GLY A 27 -39.67 -33.44 8.31
N TYR A 28 -38.99 -32.31 8.39
CA TYR A 28 -39.63 -31.03 8.67
C TYR A 28 -40.42 -30.57 7.43
N SER A 29 -41.63 -30.05 7.61
CA SER A 29 -42.35 -29.39 6.52
C SER A 29 -41.75 -28.02 6.24
N ASN A 30 -41.76 -27.57 4.98
CA ASN A 30 -41.34 -26.21 4.62
C ASN A 30 -42.08 -25.16 5.47
N GLY A 31 -41.33 -24.21 6.03
CA GLY A 31 -41.82 -23.17 6.93
C GLY A 31 -41.96 -23.61 8.40
N ALA A 32 -41.62 -24.86 8.75
CA ALA A 32 -41.63 -25.31 10.14
C ALA A 32 -40.62 -24.51 10.97
N THR A 33 -41.03 -24.07 12.15
CA THR A 33 -40.14 -23.41 13.11
C THR A 33 -39.17 -24.44 13.68
N VAL A 34 -37.87 -24.17 13.55
CA VAL A 34 -36.78 -25.06 14.00
C VAL A 34 -36.29 -24.66 15.39
N TRP A 35 -36.34 -23.36 15.72
CA TRP A 35 -35.79 -22.84 16.96
C TRP A 35 -36.50 -21.54 17.38
N THR A 36 -36.75 -21.40 18.69
CA THR A 36 -37.35 -20.21 19.33
C THR A 36 -36.79 -20.02 20.74
N ASP A 37 -35.61 -19.44 20.89
CA ASP A 37 -35.27 -18.76 22.15
C ASP A 37 -35.29 -17.25 21.92
N ASN A 38 -35.75 -16.50 22.92
CA ASN A 38 -35.67 -15.04 22.96
C ASN A 38 -36.21 -14.32 21.70
N ASN A 39 -37.34 -14.76 21.14
CA ASN A 39 -38.00 -14.21 19.95
C ASN A 39 -37.29 -14.42 18.60
N VAL A 40 -36.22 -15.21 18.53
CA VAL A 40 -35.59 -15.52 17.24
C VAL A 40 -36.34 -16.68 16.58
N ILE A 41 -36.78 -16.49 15.33
CA ILE A 41 -37.59 -17.49 14.61
C ILE A 41 -36.78 -18.00 13.42
N ALA A 42 -36.10 -19.14 13.59
CA ALA A 42 -35.51 -19.87 12.48
C ALA A 42 -36.52 -20.85 11.86
N LYS A 43 -36.54 -20.94 10.53
CA LYS A 43 -37.46 -21.81 9.78
C LYS A 43 -36.71 -22.86 8.98
N TYR A 44 -37.34 -24.00 8.75
CA TYR A 44 -36.83 -25.03 7.84
C TYR A 44 -37.38 -24.82 6.42
N TYR A 45 -36.50 -24.96 5.43
CA TYR A 45 -36.87 -25.09 4.02
C TYR A 45 -36.02 -26.17 3.35
N SER A 46 -36.58 -26.86 2.37
CA SER A 46 -35.90 -27.95 1.68
C SER A 46 -34.76 -27.50 0.76
N ASN A 47 -34.68 -26.21 0.40
CA ASN A 47 -33.58 -25.60 -0.34
C ASN A 47 -33.61 -24.05 -0.26
N ASP A 48 -32.52 -23.42 -0.70
CA ASP A 48 -32.30 -21.97 -0.69
C ASP A 48 -33.30 -21.21 -1.58
N ASP A 49 -33.73 -21.76 -2.71
CA ASP A 49 -34.69 -21.10 -3.62
C ASP A 49 -36.04 -20.90 -2.94
N ILE A 50 -36.53 -21.94 -2.26
CA ILE A 50 -37.79 -21.87 -1.52
C ILE A 50 -37.63 -20.91 -0.34
N ALA A 51 -36.52 -20.97 0.39
CA ALA A 51 -36.25 -20.05 1.50
C ALA A 51 -36.25 -18.58 1.05
N ARG A 52 -35.54 -18.25 -0.03
CA ARG A 52 -35.52 -16.91 -0.65
C ARG A 52 -36.90 -16.43 -1.04
N ASN A 53 -37.69 -17.28 -1.71
CA ASN A 53 -39.07 -16.96 -2.10
C ASN A 53 -40.00 -16.71 -0.90
N ASN A 54 -39.61 -17.14 0.29
CA ASN A 54 -40.31 -16.88 1.55
C ASN A 54 -39.65 -15.77 2.39
N GLY A 55 -38.75 -14.98 1.80
CA GLY A 55 -38.13 -13.82 2.44
C GLY A 55 -37.02 -14.16 3.43
N MET A 56 -36.42 -15.35 3.34
CA MET A 56 -35.23 -15.67 4.15
C MET A 56 -33.97 -15.07 3.51
N VAL A 57 -33.07 -14.59 4.34
CA VAL A 57 -31.84 -13.89 3.93
C VAL A 57 -30.57 -14.67 4.23
N ALA A 58 -30.61 -15.60 5.18
CA ALA A 58 -29.44 -16.39 5.58
C ALA A 58 -29.84 -17.79 6.05
N LYS A 59 -28.86 -18.68 6.13
CA LYS A 59 -28.99 -20.02 6.70
C LYS A 59 -27.81 -20.38 7.61
N ALA A 60 -28.01 -21.34 8.50
CA ALA A 60 -26.96 -21.97 9.29
C ALA A 60 -27.32 -23.41 9.67
N GLU A 61 -26.30 -24.21 9.96
CA GLU A 61 -26.47 -25.52 10.58
C GLU A 61 -26.59 -25.36 12.11
N ILE A 62 -27.77 -25.70 12.65
CA ILE A 62 -28.05 -25.59 14.08
C ILE A 62 -28.14 -26.99 14.71
N PRO A 63 -27.51 -27.24 15.87
CA PRO A 63 -27.67 -28.48 16.60
C PRO A 63 -29.09 -28.60 17.18
N VAL A 64 -29.78 -29.70 16.85
CA VAL A 64 -31.09 -30.09 17.40
C VAL A 64 -30.96 -31.51 17.94
N GLY A 65 -30.70 -31.62 19.24
CA GLY A 65 -30.35 -32.90 19.88
C GLY A 65 -28.98 -33.39 19.41
N GLU A 66 -28.92 -34.61 18.85
CA GLU A 66 -27.69 -35.21 18.29
C GLU A 66 -27.51 -34.95 16.78
N LYS A 67 -28.45 -34.23 16.15
CA LYS A 67 -28.45 -33.95 14.71
C LYS A 67 -28.21 -32.46 14.44
N TYR A 68 -27.80 -32.13 13.22
CA TYR A 68 -27.77 -30.76 12.71
C TYR A 68 -28.92 -30.56 11.71
N VAL A 69 -29.51 -29.38 11.72
CA VAL A 69 -30.57 -28.98 10.81
C VAL A 69 -30.22 -27.64 10.18
N THR A 70 -30.33 -27.54 8.85
CA THR A 70 -30.27 -26.28 8.13
C THR A 70 -31.48 -25.42 8.50
N ALA A 71 -31.23 -24.33 9.22
CA ALA A 71 -32.24 -23.36 9.61
C ALA A 71 -32.02 -22.05 8.84
N TYR A 72 -33.12 -21.39 8.49
CA TYR A 72 -33.13 -20.17 7.69
C TYR A 72 -33.69 -19.00 8.49
N PHE A 73 -33.14 -17.81 8.27
CA PHE A 73 -33.40 -16.60 9.03
C PHE A 73 -33.98 -15.51 8.13
N GLY A 74 -34.96 -14.76 8.63
CA GLY A 74 -35.65 -13.70 7.88
C GLY A 74 -34.90 -12.37 7.84
N SER A 75 -33.96 -12.16 8.74
CA SER A 75 -33.19 -10.93 8.85
C SER A 75 -31.77 -11.18 9.37
N MET A 76 -30.87 -10.22 9.18
CA MET A 76 -29.54 -10.25 9.82
C MET A 76 -29.62 -10.04 11.34
N GLU A 77 -30.66 -9.38 11.85
CA GLU A 77 -30.89 -9.28 13.30
C GLU A 77 -31.14 -10.66 13.90
N ASP A 78 -31.94 -11.48 13.22
CA ASP A 78 -32.16 -12.89 13.61
C ASP A 78 -30.87 -13.72 13.55
N VAL A 79 -30.02 -13.48 12.54
CA VAL A 79 -28.70 -14.13 12.42
C VAL A 79 -27.80 -13.80 13.61
N MET A 80 -27.69 -12.51 13.96
CA MET A 80 -26.87 -12.10 15.11
C MET A 80 -27.39 -12.69 16.41
N ALA A 81 -28.70 -12.60 16.65
CA ALA A 81 -29.31 -13.16 17.86
C ALA A 81 -29.16 -14.69 17.94
N ALA A 82 -29.20 -15.39 16.79
CA ALA A 82 -28.97 -16.82 16.72
C ALA A 82 -27.51 -17.20 17.03
N GLY A 83 -26.53 -16.44 16.53
CA GLY A 83 -25.10 -16.71 16.81
C GLY A 83 -24.77 -16.72 18.31
N GLU A 84 -25.50 -15.94 19.10
CA GLU A 84 -25.33 -15.86 20.55
C GLU A 84 -25.87 -17.09 21.29
N THR A 85 -26.92 -17.70 20.76
CA THR A 85 -27.85 -18.54 21.54
C THR A 85 -27.92 -19.97 21.02
N CYS A 86 -27.90 -20.19 19.71
CA CYS A 86 -28.15 -21.50 19.11
C CYS A 86 -26.89 -22.35 18.88
N GLY A 87 -25.69 -21.79 19.09
CA GLY A 87 -24.41 -22.52 18.93
C GLY A 87 -23.94 -22.71 17.49
N ALA A 88 -24.63 -22.12 16.51
CA ALA A 88 -24.09 -21.96 15.18
C ALA A 88 -22.90 -20.98 15.22
N ASN A 89 -21.78 -21.41 14.64
CA ASN A 89 -20.57 -20.60 14.52
C ASN A 89 -20.35 -20.07 13.08
N TYR A 90 -21.24 -20.43 12.15
CA TYR A 90 -21.16 -20.07 10.75
C TYR A 90 -22.57 -19.85 10.18
N PHE A 91 -22.75 -18.74 9.47
CA PHE A 91 -23.97 -18.36 8.77
C PHE A 91 -23.62 -18.00 7.34
N GLU A 92 -24.47 -18.38 6.40
CA GLU A 92 -24.32 -18.07 4.97
C GLU A 92 -25.50 -17.20 4.53
N VAL A 93 -25.21 -16.04 3.96
CA VAL A 93 -26.21 -15.17 3.33
C VAL A 93 -26.59 -15.78 1.97
N ILE A 94 -27.89 -15.89 1.74
CA ILE A 94 -28.45 -16.55 0.53
C ILE A 94 -29.10 -15.55 -0.42
N VAL A 95 -28.96 -14.24 -0.17
CA VAL A 95 -29.51 -13.17 -1.01
C VAL A 95 -28.39 -12.30 -1.57
N ASP A 96 -28.57 -11.78 -2.77
CA ASP A 96 -27.54 -10.98 -3.44
C ASP A 96 -27.42 -9.56 -2.86
N THR A 97 -28.48 -9.06 -2.20
CA THR A 97 -28.52 -7.68 -1.68
C THR A 97 -29.37 -7.56 -0.42
N LEU A 98 -28.83 -6.86 0.57
CA LEU A 98 -29.52 -6.41 1.78
C LEU A 98 -29.56 -4.89 1.82
N SER A 99 -30.75 -4.31 1.90
CA SER A 99 -30.94 -2.85 1.92
C SER A 99 -31.50 -2.39 3.26
N TYR A 100 -30.84 -1.41 3.86
CA TYR A 100 -31.23 -0.82 5.14
C TYR A 100 -31.43 0.69 5.00
N ASN A 101 -32.42 1.23 5.72
CA ASN A 101 -32.70 2.66 5.81
C ASN A 101 -32.56 3.16 7.26
N GLY A 102 -31.65 2.56 8.02
CA GLY A 102 -31.54 2.71 9.46
C GLY A 102 -30.15 2.34 9.97
N THR A 103 -29.90 2.65 11.24
CA THR A 103 -28.71 2.14 11.93
C THR A 103 -28.97 0.67 12.18
N VAL A 104 -28.05 -0.17 11.77
CA VAL A 104 -28.15 -1.61 11.97
C VAL A 104 -27.13 -1.96 13.04
N THR A 105 -27.62 -2.40 14.19
CA THR A 105 -26.77 -2.80 15.31
C THR A 105 -26.63 -4.33 15.32
N TRP A 106 -25.39 -4.78 15.25
CA TRP A 106 -24.98 -6.16 15.34
C TRP A 106 -24.25 -6.36 16.65
N SER A 107 -24.95 -6.98 17.60
CA SER A 107 -24.38 -7.39 18.86
C SER A 107 -23.65 -8.72 18.68
N SER A 108 -22.41 -8.79 19.16
CA SER A 108 -21.85 -10.07 19.55
C SER A 108 -22.09 -10.27 21.04
N GLY A 109 -22.97 -11.20 21.37
CA GLY A 109 -23.02 -11.81 22.69
C GLY A 109 -21.75 -12.59 22.96
N LYS A 110 -21.77 -13.54 23.90
CA LYS A 110 -20.55 -14.18 24.44
C LYS A 110 -19.80 -15.13 23.49
N ARG A 111 -20.13 -15.17 22.19
CA ARG A 111 -19.60 -16.14 21.22
C ARG A 111 -19.02 -15.47 19.99
N SER A 112 -18.06 -16.15 19.37
CA SER A 112 -17.50 -15.78 18.08
C SER A 112 -18.17 -16.61 16.99
N PHE A 113 -18.53 -15.98 15.87
CA PHE A 113 -19.09 -16.67 14.72
C PHE A 113 -18.74 -15.93 13.42
N THR A 114 -18.85 -16.65 12.31
CA THR A 114 -18.64 -16.12 10.97
C THR A 114 -19.97 -15.92 10.28
N VAL A 115 -20.10 -14.79 9.59
CA VAL A 115 -21.13 -14.55 8.59
C VAL A 115 -20.42 -14.45 7.25
N ASP A 116 -20.79 -15.35 6.34
CA ASP A 116 -20.33 -15.39 4.96
C ASP A 116 -21.39 -14.74 4.08
N GLY A 117 -21.01 -13.67 3.40
CA GLY A 117 -21.86 -12.89 2.54
C GLY A 117 -22.13 -13.56 1.21
N ASN A 118 -21.28 -14.50 0.76
CA ASN A 118 -21.41 -15.16 -0.54
C ASN A 118 -21.61 -14.14 -1.69
N GLY A 119 -20.84 -13.04 -1.65
CA GLY A 119 -20.90 -11.92 -2.59
C GLY A 119 -22.05 -10.94 -2.34
N CYS A 120 -22.78 -11.04 -1.23
CA CYS A 120 -23.90 -10.16 -0.92
C CYS A 120 -23.47 -8.68 -0.79
N VAL A 121 -24.24 -7.79 -1.41
CA VAL A 121 -24.12 -6.34 -1.24
C VAL A 121 -25.00 -5.87 -0.09
N ILE A 122 -24.40 -5.33 0.96
CA ILE A 122 -25.09 -4.64 2.04
C ILE A 122 -25.09 -3.14 1.74
N ASN A 123 -26.27 -2.55 1.61
CA ASN A 123 -26.44 -1.14 1.27
C ASN A 123 -27.20 -0.38 2.37
N ASN A 124 -26.57 0.63 2.97
CA ASN A 124 -27.26 1.57 3.85
C ASN A 124 -27.65 2.84 3.07
N THR A 125 -28.94 3.00 2.77
CA THR A 125 -29.46 4.16 2.07
C THR A 125 -29.86 5.31 3.02
N GLY A 126 -29.77 5.09 4.33
CA GLY A 126 -30.23 6.02 5.35
C GLY A 126 -29.27 7.19 5.58
N THR A 127 -29.81 8.39 5.69
CA THR A 127 -29.07 9.59 6.12
C THR A 127 -28.73 9.48 7.61
N ASN A 128 -27.44 9.60 7.96
CA ASN A 128 -26.86 9.56 9.30
C ASN A 128 -26.98 8.19 9.96
N LYS A 129 -26.96 7.14 9.13
CA LYS A 129 -27.08 5.75 9.54
C LYS A 129 -25.78 5.00 9.24
N TYR A 130 -25.50 4.01 10.06
CA TYR A 130 -24.27 3.24 10.01
C TYR A 130 -24.52 1.79 10.43
N PHE A 131 -23.58 0.92 10.09
CA PHE A 131 -23.49 -0.43 10.65
C PHE A 131 -22.71 -0.34 11.95
N GLU A 132 -23.32 -0.80 13.03
CA GLU A 132 -22.77 -0.73 14.36
C GLU A 132 -22.48 -2.13 14.87
N PHE A 133 -21.24 -2.41 15.22
CA PHE A 133 -20.82 -3.63 15.87
C PHE A 133 -20.60 -3.34 17.35
N VAL A 134 -21.31 -4.01 18.24
CA VAL A 134 -21.20 -3.78 19.69
C VAL A 134 -21.10 -5.11 20.43
N GLY A 135 -20.46 -5.10 21.60
CA GLY A 135 -20.59 -6.20 22.55
C GLY A 135 -21.86 -6.06 23.37
N GLU A 136 -22.40 -7.19 23.85
CA GLU A 136 -23.54 -7.23 24.75
C GLU A 136 -23.28 -6.50 26.08
N ASP A 137 -24.33 -5.97 26.71
CA ASP A 137 -24.27 -5.28 28.01
C ASP A 137 -23.78 -6.23 29.13
N GLY A 138 -22.82 -5.79 29.94
CA GLY A 138 -22.42 -6.53 31.15
C GLY A 138 -21.18 -5.98 31.85
N THR A 139 -21.14 -6.11 33.18
CA THR A 139 -20.12 -5.52 34.06
C THR A 139 -18.69 -6.03 33.80
N THR A 140 -17.91 -5.19 33.11
CA THR A 140 -16.51 -4.73 33.31
C THR A 140 -15.35 -5.62 33.75
N GLU A 141 -15.46 -6.90 34.06
CA GLU A 141 -14.24 -7.69 34.37
C GLU A 141 -14.08 -8.91 33.46
N PHE A 142 -13.21 -8.76 32.46
CA PHE A 142 -12.58 -9.88 31.79
C PHE A 142 -11.45 -10.41 32.69
N PRO A 143 -11.37 -11.73 32.94
CA PRO A 143 -10.15 -12.31 33.47
C PRO A 143 -9.04 -12.08 32.44
N ASP A 144 -7.93 -11.51 32.89
CA ASP A 144 -6.75 -11.16 32.09
C ASP A 144 -6.47 -12.16 30.95
N GLY A 145 -6.49 -11.68 29.72
CA GLY A 145 -5.68 -12.27 28.66
C GLY A 145 -6.37 -12.56 27.34
N GLN A 146 -7.54 -13.18 27.27
CA GLN A 146 -8.10 -13.63 25.98
C GLN A 146 -9.62 -13.76 25.99
N ASN A 147 -10.26 -13.05 25.06
CA ASN A 147 -11.37 -13.48 24.19
C ASN A 147 -12.27 -12.28 23.87
N TYR A 148 -11.91 -11.56 22.80
CA TYR A 148 -12.92 -10.80 22.09
C TYR A 148 -13.99 -11.76 21.58
N THR A 149 -15.24 -11.38 21.70
CA THR A 149 -16.30 -11.97 20.90
C THR A 149 -16.04 -11.52 19.47
N GLY A 150 -15.61 -12.48 18.65
CA GLY A 150 -15.08 -12.24 17.32
C GLY A 150 -16.18 -12.43 16.29
N LEU A 151 -16.62 -11.34 15.69
CA LEU A 151 -17.45 -11.37 14.49
C LEU A 151 -16.53 -11.42 13.29
N ARG A 152 -16.71 -12.42 12.42
CA ARG A 152 -16.02 -12.47 11.13
C ARG A 152 -17.02 -12.25 10.01
N PHE A 153 -16.76 -11.23 9.20
CA PHE A 153 -17.50 -10.92 7.99
C PHE A 153 -16.64 -11.33 6.81
N LYS A 154 -17.17 -12.25 6.01
CA LYS A 154 -16.49 -12.78 4.84
C LYS A 154 -17.28 -12.48 3.58
N ASP A 155 -16.61 -12.12 2.48
CA ASP A 155 -17.20 -12.06 1.13
C ASP A 155 -18.45 -11.15 1.04
N PHE A 156 -18.31 -9.92 1.56
CA PHE A 156 -19.34 -8.89 1.51
C PHE A 156 -18.90 -7.67 0.69
N GLU A 157 -19.86 -6.96 0.12
CA GLU A 157 -19.68 -5.56 -0.26
C GLU A 157 -20.57 -4.66 0.63
N ILE A 158 -19.97 -3.87 1.52
CA ILE A 158 -20.67 -2.92 2.37
C ILE A 158 -20.58 -1.52 1.75
N THR A 159 -21.73 -0.96 1.42
CA THR A 159 -21.89 0.37 0.87
C THR A 159 -22.88 1.19 1.68
N GLY A 160 -22.76 2.51 1.62
CA GLY A 160 -23.82 3.35 2.15
C GLY A 160 -23.62 4.83 1.90
N LYS A 161 -24.68 5.59 2.19
CA LYS A 161 -24.70 7.03 2.03
C LYS A 161 -24.12 7.75 3.23
N GLY A 162 -23.08 8.53 3.00
CA GLY A 162 -22.48 9.36 4.04
C GLY A 162 -23.20 10.68 4.18
N SER A 163 -23.78 10.94 5.36
CA SER A 163 -24.38 12.26 5.60
C SER A 163 -24.03 12.91 6.92
N THR A 164 -23.12 12.36 7.75
CA THR A 164 -22.34 13.17 8.72
C THR A 164 -21.17 12.45 9.38
N TYR A 165 -21.29 11.20 9.87
CA TYR A 165 -20.29 10.66 10.81
C TYR A 165 -19.42 9.51 10.26
N GLN A 166 -19.95 8.29 10.13
CA GLN A 166 -19.24 7.09 9.64
C GLN A 166 -20.19 6.12 8.91
N LEU A 167 -19.67 5.15 8.15
CA LEU A 167 -20.46 4.05 7.58
C LEU A 167 -20.44 2.82 8.49
N VAL A 168 -19.27 2.52 9.08
CA VAL A 168 -19.09 1.40 10.00
C VAL A 168 -18.55 1.91 11.33
N GLN A 169 -19.14 1.41 12.41
CA GLN A 169 -18.72 1.66 13.79
C GLN A 169 -18.41 0.32 14.46
N ILE A 170 -17.26 0.23 15.11
CA ILE A 170 -16.83 -0.96 15.87
C ILE A 170 -16.63 -0.55 17.32
N GLY A 171 -17.47 -1.09 18.21
CA GLY A 171 -17.62 -0.68 19.60
C GLY A 171 -18.59 0.48 19.78
N GLU A 172 -18.71 0.97 21.00
CA GLU A 172 -19.55 2.12 21.34
C GLU A 172 -18.76 3.19 22.09
N ASN A 173 -19.25 4.43 22.01
CA ASN A 173 -18.68 5.57 22.68
C ASN A 173 -18.88 5.53 24.20
N ASN A 174 -17.80 5.32 24.96
CA ASN A 174 -17.70 5.62 26.39
C ASN A 174 -18.78 5.02 27.31
N ASP A 175 -19.57 4.04 26.86
CA ASP A 175 -20.45 3.29 27.74
C ASP A 175 -19.64 2.21 28.44
N SER A 176 -19.29 2.47 29.71
CA SER A 176 -18.59 1.51 30.55
C SER A 176 -19.35 0.20 30.74
N ASN A 177 -20.63 0.14 30.38
CA ASN A 177 -21.46 -1.06 30.49
C ASN A 177 -21.38 -1.96 29.26
N LYS A 178 -20.88 -1.46 28.11
CA LYS A 178 -20.77 -2.25 26.89
C LYS A 178 -19.43 -2.95 26.76
N ARG A 179 -19.49 -4.19 26.32
CA ARG A 179 -18.29 -5.02 26.13
C ARG A 179 -17.55 -4.62 24.86
N PRO A 180 -16.22 -4.73 24.84
CA PRO A 180 -15.45 -4.61 23.61
C PRO A 180 -15.82 -5.73 22.62
N VAL A 181 -15.78 -5.42 21.33
CA VAL A 181 -16.02 -6.37 20.23
C VAL A 181 -14.78 -6.46 19.35
N ALA A 182 -14.53 -7.63 18.77
CA ALA A 182 -13.59 -7.76 17.65
C ALA A 182 -14.35 -8.06 16.36
N VAL A 183 -14.03 -7.31 15.31
CA VAL A 183 -14.58 -7.54 13.96
C VAL A 183 -13.44 -7.82 13.01
N THR A 184 -13.52 -8.94 12.31
CA THR A 184 -12.59 -9.35 11.25
C THR A 184 -13.29 -9.27 9.90
N PHE A 185 -12.67 -8.58 8.94
CA PHE A 185 -13.11 -8.52 7.56
C PHE A 185 -12.19 -9.39 6.70
N GLU A 186 -12.76 -10.37 6.01
CA GLU A 186 -12.08 -11.28 5.06
C GLU A 186 -12.79 -11.15 3.70
N ASP A 187 -12.06 -10.99 2.59
CA ASP A 187 -12.66 -10.80 1.25
C ASP A 187 -13.80 -9.75 1.20
N THR A 188 -13.74 -8.73 2.05
CA THR A 188 -14.85 -7.77 2.23
C THR A 188 -14.48 -6.38 1.71
N VAL A 189 -15.32 -5.81 0.86
CA VAL A 189 -15.17 -4.46 0.33
C VAL A 189 -16.04 -3.48 1.11
N ILE A 190 -15.46 -2.42 1.66
CA ILE A 190 -16.18 -1.33 2.33
C ILE A 190 -15.95 -0.06 1.53
N LYS A 191 -17.01 0.50 0.95
CA LYS A 191 -16.89 1.71 0.11
C LYS A 191 -18.00 2.72 0.34
N ALA A 192 -17.65 3.99 0.24
CA ALA A 192 -18.62 5.08 0.20
C ALA A 192 -19.37 5.10 -1.14
N GLN A 193 -20.61 5.56 -1.15
CA GLN A 193 -21.27 5.95 -2.41
C GLN A 193 -20.67 7.27 -2.91
N ASP A 194 -20.71 7.46 -4.23
CA ASP A 194 -20.07 8.62 -4.88
C ASP A 194 -20.54 9.94 -4.27
N ASN A 195 -19.58 10.82 -4.00
CA ASN A 195 -19.77 12.22 -3.53
C ASN A 195 -20.13 12.38 -2.05
N ASP A 196 -20.18 11.29 -1.29
CA ASP A 196 -20.47 11.38 0.14
C ASP A 196 -19.24 11.77 0.97
N SER A 197 -19.50 12.41 2.12
CA SER A 197 -18.47 12.82 3.08
C SER A 197 -18.79 12.32 4.49
N PHE A 198 -17.82 11.67 5.13
CA PHE A 198 -17.88 11.19 6.51
C PHE A 198 -16.91 12.00 7.38
N SER A 199 -17.41 12.80 8.34
CA SER A 199 -16.55 13.68 9.16
C SER A 199 -15.62 12.93 10.12
N LYS A 200 -15.96 11.69 10.47
CA LYS A 200 -15.18 10.81 11.34
C LYS A 200 -14.48 9.69 10.56
N GLY A 201 -14.61 9.63 9.24
CA GLY A 201 -14.06 8.55 8.42
C GLY A 201 -15.06 7.44 8.09
N LEU A 202 -14.69 6.57 7.15
CA LEU A 202 -15.58 5.50 6.69
C LEU A 202 -15.82 4.45 7.78
N ILE A 203 -14.76 4.12 8.54
CA ILE A 203 -14.80 3.20 9.68
C ILE A 203 -14.28 3.90 10.93
N VAL A 204 -14.99 3.77 12.04
CA VAL A 204 -14.57 4.26 13.35
C VAL A 204 -14.42 3.09 14.32
N VAL A 205 -13.26 3.01 14.98
CA VAL A 205 -12.98 2.00 16.01
C VAL A 205 -12.97 2.68 17.38
N PHE A 206 -13.87 2.23 18.25
CA PHE A 206 -14.07 2.75 19.60
C PHE A 206 -13.24 2.01 20.65
N SER A 207 -13.29 2.53 21.88
CA SER A 207 -12.46 2.08 22.99
C SER A 207 -12.48 0.57 23.21
N ASN A 208 -11.30 0.03 23.46
CA ASN A 208 -11.04 -1.39 23.71
C ASN A 208 -11.48 -2.37 22.62
N SER A 209 -12.11 -1.91 21.53
CA SER A 209 -12.60 -2.77 20.45
C SER A 209 -11.50 -3.01 19.42
N LYS A 210 -11.63 -4.11 18.67
CA LYS A 210 -10.62 -4.53 17.70
C LYS A 210 -11.21 -4.62 16.30
N MET A 211 -10.50 -4.05 15.33
CA MET A 211 -10.73 -4.27 13.90
C MET A 211 -9.56 -5.08 13.32
N VAL A 212 -9.86 -6.08 12.51
CA VAL A 212 -8.88 -6.84 11.71
C VAL A 212 -9.29 -6.80 10.24
N MET A 213 -8.35 -6.43 9.37
CA MET A 213 -8.48 -6.57 7.92
C MET A 213 -7.56 -7.68 7.42
N ASP A 214 -8.13 -8.77 6.92
CA ASP A 214 -7.42 -9.89 6.32
C ASP A 214 -7.40 -9.81 4.79
N SER A 215 -6.79 -10.81 4.16
CA SER A 215 -6.63 -10.90 2.71
C SER A 215 -7.94 -10.71 1.95
N GLY A 216 -7.86 -10.04 0.81
CA GLY A 216 -9.00 -9.77 -0.08
C GLY A 216 -9.91 -8.63 0.39
N SER A 217 -9.80 -8.20 1.65
CA SER A 217 -10.57 -7.07 2.15
C SER A 217 -10.04 -5.74 1.61
N SER A 218 -10.97 -4.83 1.29
CA SER A 218 -10.61 -3.49 0.83
C SER A 218 -11.48 -2.38 1.39
N ILE A 219 -10.87 -1.21 1.57
CA ILE A 219 -11.58 0.04 1.89
C ILE A 219 -11.32 1.01 0.74
N VAL A 220 -12.39 1.52 0.12
CA VAL A 220 -12.30 2.46 -1.00
C VAL A 220 -13.14 3.69 -0.70
N TYR A 221 -12.51 4.85 -0.67
CA TYR A 221 -13.21 6.11 -0.35
C TYR A 221 -12.62 7.29 -1.11
N ASN A 222 -13.32 7.66 -2.19
CA ASN A 222 -13.01 8.83 -2.98
C ASN A 222 -13.90 10.01 -2.56
N CYS A 223 -13.52 10.72 -1.50
CA CYS A 223 -14.27 11.88 -1.05
C CYS A 223 -14.13 13.04 -2.05
N GLN A 224 -15.24 13.72 -2.39
CA GLN A 224 -15.23 14.83 -3.34
C GLN A 224 -14.87 16.19 -2.71
N SER A 225 -14.91 16.34 -1.38
CA SER A 225 -14.58 17.62 -0.76
C SER A 225 -13.07 17.88 -0.76
N VAL A 226 -12.60 18.48 -1.85
CA VAL A 226 -11.28 19.11 -2.02
C VAL A 226 -11.02 20.29 -1.06
N SER A 227 -11.91 20.57 -0.10
CA SER A 227 -11.64 21.51 0.99
C SER A 227 -10.73 20.89 2.07
N LYS A 228 -9.49 20.66 1.65
CA LYS A 228 -8.21 20.90 2.33
C LYS A 228 -7.82 20.22 3.64
N ASP A 229 -8.67 19.73 4.53
CA ASP A 229 -8.18 19.21 5.84
C ASP A 229 -8.87 17.93 6.28
N ASP A 230 -8.07 16.98 6.81
CA ASP A 230 -8.28 15.88 7.78
C ASP A 230 -9.58 15.06 7.82
N SER A 231 -10.62 15.41 7.10
CA SER A 231 -11.98 14.87 7.22
C SER A 231 -12.19 13.59 6.42
N CYS A 232 -11.43 13.40 5.34
CA CYS A 232 -11.48 12.19 4.55
C CYS A 232 -10.58 11.12 5.16
N ARG A 233 -11.13 10.33 6.08
CA ARG A 233 -10.43 9.23 6.76
C ARG A 233 -10.96 7.88 6.30
N GLY A 234 -10.10 6.92 6.03
CA GLY A 234 -10.53 5.53 5.81
C GLY A 234 -10.95 4.90 7.13
N ILE A 235 -9.98 4.73 8.02
CA ILE A 235 -10.14 4.25 9.40
C ILE A 235 -9.77 5.38 10.36
N TYR A 236 -10.63 5.60 11.36
CA TYR A 236 -10.41 6.59 12.41
C TYR A 236 -10.45 5.96 13.79
N ALA A 237 -9.35 6.09 14.54
CA ALA A 237 -9.21 5.62 15.91
C ALA A 237 -9.03 6.82 16.86
N ALA A 238 -10.15 7.27 17.41
CA ALA A 238 -10.23 8.46 18.25
C ALA A 238 -10.59 8.17 19.71
N PHE A 239 -10.54 6.89 20.11
CA PHE A 239 -10.96 6.43 21.42
C PHE A 239 -9.89 5.52 22.03
N GLU A 240 -9.61 5.72 23.31
CA GLU A 240 -8.50 5.06 24.01
C GLU A 240 -8.67 3.53 24.03
N GLY A 241 -7.58 2.80 23.82
CA GLY A 241 -7.56 1.34 23.82
C GLY A 241 -8.08 0.67 22.55
N ALA A 242 -8.51 1.43 21.54
CA ALA A 242 -8.90 0.86 20.23
C ALA A 242 -7.73 0.10 19.58
N GLN A 243 -8.01 -1.01 18.91
CA GLN A 243 -7.01 -1.85 18.27
C GLN A 243 -7.34 -2.07 16.79
N ILE A 244 -6.35 -1.88 15.93
CA ILE A 244 -6.48 -2.07 14.48
C ILE A 244 -5.34 -2.98 14.02
N GLU A 245 -5.69 -4.00 13.24
CA GLU A 245 -4.74 -4.92 12.62
C GLU A 245 -4.99 -4.97 11.11
N ILE A 246 -3.96 -4.71 10.31
CA ILE A 246 -4.02 -4.77 8.85
C ILE A 246 -3.02 -5.84 8.41
N ASN A 247 -3.55 -6.91 7.81
CA ASN A 247 -2.78 -8.08 7.42
C ASN A 247 -2.48 -8.11 5.92
N SER A 248 -1.59 -9.02 5.52
CA SER A 248 -1.21 -9.19 4.11
C SER A 248 -2.43 -9.51 3.23
N GLY A 249 -2.48 -8.90 2.05
CA GLY A 249 -3.59 -9.02 1.10
C GLY A 249 -4.75 -8.04 1.33
N ALA A 250 -4.77 -7.28 2.44
CA ALA A 250 -5.72 -6.20 2.64
C ALA A 250 -5.31 -4.93 1.86
N ARG A 251 -6.29 -4.13 1.41
CA ARG A 251 -6.03 -2.87 0.68
C ARG A 251 -6.86 -1.69 1.18
N ILE A 252 -6.25 -0.53 1.31
CA ILE A 252 -6.94 0.72 1.68
C ILE A 252 -6.54 1.79 0.66
N ASP A 253 -7.51 2.35 -0.06
CA ASP A 253 -7.30 3.36 -1.12
C ASP A 253 -8.24 4.55 -0.89
N ILE A 254 -7.67 5.66 -0.42
CA ILE A 254 -8.44 6.79 0.11
C ILE A 254 -7.88 8.10 -0.43
N SER A 255 -8.76 9.04 -0.81
CA SER A 255 -8.33 10.35 -1.30
C SER A 255 -7.66 11.23 -0.22
N GLY A 256 -8.03 11.05 1.05
CA GLY A 256 -7.43 11.68 2.24
C GLY A 256 -6.52 10.72 3.03
N CYS A 257 -6.57 10.76 4.36
CA CYS A 257 -5.71 9.92 5.23
C CYS A 257 -6.33 8.52 5.42
N PRO A 258 -5.71 7.44 4.90
CA PRO A 258 -6.25 6.09 5.01
C PRO A 258 -6.43 5.61 6.45
N VAL A 259 -5.45 5.86 7.31
CA VAL A 259 -5.52 5.49 8.73
C VAL A 259 -5.12 6.68 9.59
N ASN A 260 -6.04 7.12 10.46
CA ASN A 260 -5.86 8.29 11.30
C ASN A 260 -6.07 7.93 12.78
N ILE A 261 -5.04 8.17 13.60
CA ILE A 261 -5.00 7.82 15.03
C ILE A 261 -4.81 9.10 15.84
N THR A 262 -5.80 9.43 16.68
CA THR A 262 -5.77 10.68 17.46
C THR A 262 -5.89 10.47 18.97
N ALA A 263 -6.28 9.29 19.44
CA ALA A 263 -6.37 9.01 20.88
C ALA A 263 -5.11 8.32 21.43
N PRO A 264 -4.78 8.53 22.71
CA PRO A 264 -3.73 7.76 23.36
C PRO A 264 -4.15 6.29 23.51
N ASP A 265 -3.18 5.41 23.76
CA ASP A 265 -3.37 3.97 23.96
C ASP A 265 -4.07 3.19 22.83
N VAL A 266 -4.31 3.81 21.67
CA VAL A 266 -4.66 3.11 20.43
C VAL A 266 -3.48 2.25 19.99
N LYS A 267 -3.75 1.05 19.48
CA LYS A 267 -2.74 0.17 18.88
C LYS A 267 -3.07 -0.10 17.42
N LEU A 268 -2.18 0.29 16.52
CA LEU A 268 -2.20 -0.11 15.12
C LEU A 268 -1.05 -1.06 14.85
N THR A 269 -1.37 -2.26 14.34
CA THR A 269 -0.39 -3.22 13.83
C THR A 269 -0.61 -3.41 12.34
N VAL A 270 0.42 -3.20 11.53
CA VAL A 270 0.40 -3.46 10.09
C VAL A 270 1.38 -4.60 9.79
N ASN A 271 0.84 -5.79 9.54
CA ASN A 271 1.58 -7.00 9.22
C ASN A 271 1.79 -7.21 7.71
N GLY A 272 1.25 -6.31 6.89
CA GLY A 272 1.24 -6.39 5.45
C GLY A 272 0.14 -5.51 4.85
N GLY A 273 -0.21 -5.79 3.60
CA GLY A 273 -1.27 -5.09 2.89
C GLY A 273 -0.79 -3.84 2.17
N THR A 274 -1.71 -3.11 1.57
CA THR A 274 -1.43 -1.94 0.75
C THR A 274 -2.26 -0.74 1.21
N ILE A 275 -1.62 0.34 1.64
CA ILE A 275 -2.27 1.55 2.17
C ILE A 275 -1.86 2.75 1.33
N ILE A 276 -2.78 3.23 0.48
CA ILE A 276 -2.52 4.31 -0.49
C ILE A 276 -3.37 5.52 -0.15
N SER A 277 -2.72 6.68 -0.09
CA SER A 277 -3.36 7.99 -0.04
C SER A 277 -3.18 8.72 -1.37
N LYS A 278 -4.21 9.44 -1.82
CA LYS A 278 -4.07 10.34 -2.98
C LYS A 278 -3.57 11.73 -2.64
N ASN A 279 -3.86 12.27 -1.46
CA ASN A 279 -3.57 13.68 -1.14
C ASN A 279 -3.08 13.95 0.30
N ALA A 280 -2.87 12.91 1.11
CA ALA A 280 -2.42 13.02 2.50
C ALA A 280 -1.40 11.93 2.84
N ALA A 281 -1.06 11.77 4.11
CA ALA A 281 -0.26 10.62 4.55
C ALA A 281 -1.07 9.32 4.51
N ALA A 282 -0.38 8.21 4.26
CA ALA A 282 -0.97 6.87 4.36
C ALA A 282 -1.35 6.53 5.82
N ILE A 283 -0.54 6.98 6.78
CA ILE A 283 -0.81 6.88 8.22
C ILE A 283 -0.55 8.24 8.87
N CYS A 284 -1.57 8.74 9.59
CA CYS A 284 -1.50 9.95 10.41
C CYS A 284 -1.65 9.57 11.88
N ALA A 285 -0.58 9.55 12.66
CA ALA A 285 -0.61 9.19 14.08
C ALA A 285 -0.25 10.41 14.94
N SER A 286 -1.26 11.06 15.53
CA SER A 286 -1.03 12.12 16.52
C SER A 286 -0.89 11.57 17.94
N ASN A 287 -1.41 10.37 18.21
CA ASN A 287 -1.24 9.64 19.47
C ASN A 287 -1.19 8.13 19.21
N GLY A 288 -1.10 7.32 20.26
CA GLY A 288 -1.18 5.86 20.18
C GLY A 288 0.14 5.21 19.75
N ASN A 289 0.08 3.89 19.55
CA ASN A 289 1.22 3.04 19.20
C ASN A 289 0.99 2.42 17.82
N VAL A 290 1.89 2.68 16.89
CA VAL A 290 1.89 2.12 15.54
C VAL A 290 3.09 1.19 15.38
N ILE A 291 2.85 -0.05 14.97
CA ILE A 291 3.88 -1.03 14.64
C ILE A 291 3.67 -1.49 13.21
N ILE A 292 4.64 -1.24 12.34
CA ILE A 292 4.64 -1.68 10.95
C ILE A 292 5.71 -2.77 10.81
N THR A 293 5.33 -3.98 10.42
CA THR A 293 6.27 -5.09 10.17
C THR A 293 6.43 -5.40 8.69
N GLY A 294 5.49 -4.94 7.86
CA GLY A 294 5.53 -5.08 6.41
C GLY A 294 4.38 -4.34 5.73
N GLY A 295 4.25 -4.50 4.41
CA GLY A 295 3.22 -3.87 3.59
C GLY A 295 3.76 -2.82 2.63
N THR A 296 2.87 -2.25 1.82
CA THR A 296 3.15 -1.21 0.84
C THR A 296 2.39 0.05 1.18
N PHE A 297 3.06 1.19 1.24
CA PHE A 297 2.50 2.46 1.65
C PHE A 297 2.81 3.52 0.61
N GLY A 298 1.80 4.23 0.13
CA GLY A 298 1.98 5.17 -0.98
C GLY A 298 1.25 6.48 -0.78
N VAL A 299 1.87 7.56 -1.25
CA VAL A 299 1.21 8.83 -1.51
C VAL A 299 1.34 9.14 -3.00
N LEU A 300 0.20 9.21 -3.70
CA LEU A 300 0.17 9.48 -5.16
C LEU A 300 0.20 10.98 -5.49
N ASN A 301 -0.21 11.79 -4.52
CA ASN A 301 -0.26 13.24 -4.56
C ASN A 301 -0.82 13.84 -5.88
N GLU A 302 -2.14 13.73 -6.05
CA GLU A 302 -2.79 14.31 -7.21
C GLU A 302 -2.87 15.84 -7.13
N THR A 303 -2.87 16.44 -5.92
CA THR A 303 -3.18 17.88 -5.76
C THR A 303 -2.44 18.66 -4.66
N ARG A 304 -1.73 18.05 -3.69
CA ARG A 304 -1.20 18.76 -2.51
C ARG A 304 -0.01 18.09 -1.81
N THR A 305 1.10 18.80 -1.60
CA THR A 305 2.24 18.34 -0.79
C THR A 305 1.80 17.72 0.54
N ALA A 306 2.10 16.45 0.74
CA ALA A 306 1.83 15.72 1.98
C ALA A 306 3.01 15.91 2.95
N SER A 307 2.77 16.01 4.25
CA SER A 307 3.88 16.16 5.20
C SER A 307 4.72 14.88 5.32
N GLY A 308 4.16 13.72 4.99
CA GLY A 308 4.80 12.40 5.14
C GLY A 308 4.01 11.29 4.44
N VAL A 309 4.63 10.13 4.21
CA VAL A 309 3.89 8.87 3.95
C VAL A 309 3.37 8.32 5.28
N VAL A 310 4.21 8.34 6.32
CA VAL A 310 3.84 8.06 7.71
C VAL A 310 4.20 9.27 8.55
N ILE A 311 3.23 9.82 9.28
CA ILE A 311 3.40 10.97 10.15
C ILE A 311 3.20 10.54 11.61
N ALA A 312 4.14 10.92 12.46
CA ALA A 312 4.03 10.85 13.92
C ALA A 312 4.03 12.27 14.51
N GLU A 313 3.05 12.55 15.38
CA GLU A 313 2.88 13.83 16.07
C GLU A 313 2.55 13.62 17.55
N SER A 314 2.42 14.74 18.27
CA SER A 314 2.18 14.85 19.71
C SER A 314 2.82 13.77 20.58
N ALA A 315 2.11 12.70 20.96
CA ALA A 315 2.61 11.63 21.83
C ALA A 315 2.54 10.24 21.17
N ALA A 316 2.49 10.19 19.84
CA ALA A 316 2.50 8.94 19.10
C ALA A 316 3.84 8.19 19.26
N SER A 317 3.78 6.87 19.26
CA SER A 317 4.93 5.98 19.19
C SER A 317 4.83 5.16 17.91
N VAL A 318 5.70 5.40 16.94
CA VAL A 318 5.72 4.69 15.65
C VAL A 318 6.99 3.85 15.55
N THR A 319 6.85 2.56 15.30
CA THR A 319 7.96 1.63 15.04
C THR A 319 7.80 0.99 13.67
N VAL A 320 8.81 1.14 12.81
CA VAL A 320 8.83 0.58 11.46
C VAL A 320 9.91 -0.50 11.36
N ASN A 321 9.48 -1.76 11.32
CA ASN A 321 10.30 -2.97 11.26
C ASN A 321 10.41 -3.57 9.85
N GLY A 322 9.71 -3.01 8.87
CA GLY A 322 9.70 -3.45 7.48
C GLY A 322 8.66 -2.72 6.65
N GLY A 323 8.62 -3.01 5.36
CA GLY A 323 7.66 -2.44 4.41
C GLY A 323 8.31 -1.64 3.28
N ASP A 324 7.50 -1.36 2.27
CA ASP A 324 7.82 -0.66 1.04
C ASP A 324 7.04 0.68 1.04
N PHE A 325 7.73 1.81 1.04
CA PHE A 325 7.14 3.14 1.20
C PHE A 325 7.47 4.03 0.01
N TYR A 326 6.47 4.73 -0.52
CA TYR A 326 6.69 5.57 -1.69
C TYR A 326 5.88 6.85 -1.74
N ASP A 327 6.49 7.80 -2.42
CA ASP A 327 5.92 9.09 -2.78
C ASP A 327 6.08 9.24 -4.29
N ASP A 328 5.03 8.91 -5.03
CA ASP A 328 5.06 8.72 -6.48
C ASP A 328 5.60 9.94 -7.23
N LYS A 329 5.32 11.14 -6.70
CA LYS A 329 5.68 12.41 -7.34
C LYS A 329 6.77 13.20 -6.61
N GLY A 330 7.43 12.62 -5.60
CA GLY A 330 8.43 13.33 -4.78
C GLY A 330 7.88 14.60 -4.13
N SER A 331 6.61 14.52 -3.79
CA SER A 331 5.74 15.62 -3.43
C SER A 331 5.50 15.72 -1.93
N SER A 332 5.89 14.72 -1.16
CA SER A 332 5.89 14.81 0.30
C SER A 332 7.14 15.55 0.79
N ASP A 333 7.09 16.13 1.98
CA ASP A 333 8.30 16.71 2.57
C ASP A 333 9.28 15.60 3.00
N TRP A 334 8.73 14.46 3.44
CA TRP A 334 9.44 13.31 4.01
C TRP A 334 8.72 12.01 3.68
N ILE A 335 9.39 10.86 3.71
CA ILE A 335 8.71 9.55 3.77
C ILE A 335 8.19 9.32 5.18
N PHE A 336 9.07 9.49 6.16
CA PHE A 336 8.76 9.35 7.58
C PHE A 336 8.92 10.70 8.27
N ASN A 337 7.81 11.28 8.72
CA ASN A 337 7.83 12.59 9.35
C ASN A 337 7.56 12.49 10.85
N ASN A 338 8.57 12.77 11.67
CA ASN A 338 8.40 13.13 13.07
C ASN A 338 8.43 14.66 13.17
N LEU A 339 7.26 15.28 13.37
CA LEU A 339 7.17 16.73 13.39
C LEU A 339 7.91 17.28 14.62
N SER A 340 8.95 18.10 14.37
CA SER A 340 10.02 18.50 15.31
C SER A 340 9.57 19.23 16.59
N LEU A 341 8.27 19.52 16.75
CA LEU A 341 7.68 20.12 17.96
C LEU A 341 6.88 19.12 18.81
N SER A 342 6.92 17.83 18.45
CA SER A 342 6.17 16.79 19.14
C SER A 342 7.03 15.98 20.11
N ASN A 343 6.40 15.43 21.15
CA ASN A 343 6.96 14.40 22.03
C ASN A 343 6.82 13.00 21.39
N ALA A 344 6.67 12.93 20.07
CA ALA A 344 6.46 11.68 19.36
C ALA A 344 7.75 10.87 19.33
N ASN A 345 7.62 9.58 19.57
CA ASN A 345 8.71 8.62 19.43
C ASN A 345 8.60 7.96 18.05
N PHE A 346 9.65 8.04 17.24
CA PHE A 346 9.72 7.36 15.96
C PHE A 346 10.97 6.49 15.91
N VAL A 347 10.76 5.18 15.75
CA VAL A 347 11.81 4.17 15.63
C VAL A 347 11.74 3.57 14.23
N LEU A 348 12.75 3.83 13.42
CA LEU A 348 12.90 3.22 12.10
C LEU A 348 13.97 2.12 12.20
N ASN A 349 13.55 0.86 12.11
CA ASN A 349 14.43 -0.31 12.12
C ASN A 349 14.72 -0.80 10.69
N ALA A 350 13.69 -1.03 9.88
CA ALA A 350 13.87 -1.44 8.49
C ALA A 350 12.77 -0.88 7.58
N ALA A 351 13.15 -0.49 6.37
CA ALA A 351 12.24 -0.02 5.33
C ALA A 351 12.92 -0.03 3.95
N THR A 352 12.11 -0.15 2.92
CA THR A 352 12.48 0.21 1.54
C THR A 352 11.73 1.46 1.16
N THR A 353 12.41 2.50 0.67
CA THR A 353 11.75 3.75 0.25
C THR A 353 12.09 4.13 -1.18
N TRP A 354 11.15 4.74 -1.91
CA TRP A 354 11.41 5.36 -3.23
C TRP A 354 10.53 6.59 -3.48
N GLY A 355 10.91 7.40 -4.47
CA GLY A 355 10.10 8.52 -4.95
C GLY A 355 10.30 9.86 -4.24
N ASN A 356 10.88 9.89 -3.03
CA ASN A 356 11.30 11.12 -2.34
C ASN A 356 12.78 11.10 -1.97
N ASN A 357 13.44 12.25 -2.10
CA ASN A 357 14.82 12.44 -1.66
C ASN A 357 14.95 12.58 -0.14
N ASN A 358 13.88 12.70 0.65
CA ASN A 358 13.93 12.90 2.09
C ASN A 358 13.32 11.70 2.82
N VAL A 359 14.16 10.85 3.42
CA VAL A 359 13.68 9.59 4.02
C VAL A 359 13.06 9.82 5.41
N PHE A 360 13.72 10.58 6.29
CA PHE A 360 13.31 10.70 7.69
C PHE A 360 13.60 12.09 8.27
N SER A 361 12.62 12.74 8.92
CA SER A 361 12.82 13.95 9.73
C SER A 361 13.09 13.57 11.20
N GLY A 362 14.36 13.54 11.61
CA GLY A 362 14.73 13.27 13.00
C GLY A 362 14.85 14.52 13.86
N ASN A 363 14.60 14.38 15.16
CA ASN A 363 14.86 15.42 16.16
C ASN A 363 16.39 15.50 16.41
N GLY A 364 17.13 16.16 15.52
CA GLY A 364 18.52 16.59 15.79
C GLY A 364 19.60 16.18 14.79
N ASN A 365 19.34 15.29 13.83
CA ASN A 365 20.28 15.00 12.74
C ASN A 365 19.56 15.24 11.42
N GLY A 366 20.20 15.97 10.50
CA GLY A 366 19.68 16.24 9.16
C GLY A 366 19.12 14.97 8.52
N GLY A 367 18.04 15.10 7.78
CA GLY A 367 17.40 13.93 7.19
C GLY A 367 18.30 13.19 6.21
N VAL A 368 18.16 11.86 6.13
CA VAL A 368 18.87 11.06 5.13
C VAL A 368 18.26 11.36 3.76
N LYS A 369 19.10 11.77 2.81
CA LYS A 369 18.71 11.94 1.42
C LYS A 369 19.38 10.98 0.46
N THR A 370 18.60 10.51 -0.51
CA THR A 370 19.10 9.67 -1.60
C THR A 370 19.81 10.49 -2.66
N GLY A 371 20.65 9.83 -3.45
CA GLY A 371 21.21 10.45 -4.64
C GLY A 371 20.14 10.77 -5.70
N VAL A 372 20.50 11.64 -6.64
CA VAL A 372 19.67 12.03 -7.79
C VAL A 372 20.37 11.59 -9.07
N MET A 373 19.64 10.98 -9.99
CA MET A 373 20.17 10.66 -11.33
C MET A 373 20.50 11.94 -12.10
N LEU A 374 21.66 11.96 -12.76
CA LEU A 374 21.88 12.90 -13.86
C LEU A 374 21.06 12.46 -15.08
N GLU A 375 20.64 13.42 -15.89
CA GLU A 375 19.86 13.11 -17.07
C GLU A 375 20.68 12.32 -18.09
N GLY A 376 20.11 11.20 -18.54
CA GLY A 376 20.66 10.34 -19.57
C GLY A 376 21.79 9.42 -19.11
N ALA A 377 22.63 9.06 -20.08
CA ALA A 377 23.75 8.14 -19.92
C ALA A 377 24.86 8.52 -20.90
N SER A 378 26.06 7.98 -20.69
CA SER A 378 27.23 8.20 -21.54
C SER A 378 27.85 6.88 -21.99
N VAL A 379 28.55 6.90 -23.13
CA VAL A 379 29.37 5.74 -23.53
C VAL A 379 30.61 5.73 -22.65
N ARG A 380 30.79 4.65 -21.88
CA ARG A 380 32.08 4.37 -21.24
C ARG A 380 33.05 3.88 -22.31
N THR A 381 34.05 4.69 -22.63
CA THR A 381 35.14 4.34 -23.53
C THR A 381 36.39 4.00 -22.70
N ALA A 382 36.56 2.71 -22.38
CA ALA A 382 37.67 2.23 -21.57
C ALA A 382 38.57 1.27 -22.38
N PRO A 383 39.91 1.43 -22.32
CA PRO A 383 40.85 0.72 -23.19
C PRO A 383 41.01 -0.79 -22.88
N ASP A 384 40.47 -1.26 -21.74
CA ASP A 384 40.62 -2.62 -21.21
C ASP A 384 39.39 -3.52 -21.44
N LYS A 385 38.61 -3.26 -22.50
CA LYS A 385 37.34 -3.95 -22.79
C LYS A 385 36.25 -3.77 -21.72
N THR A 386 36.41 -2.82 -20.80
CA THR A 386 35.33 -2.43 -19.87
C THR A 386 34.45 -1.32 -20.44
N SER A 387 34.37 -1.25 -21.78
CA SER A 387 33.49 -0.30 -22.47
C SER A 387 32.03 -0.74 -22.33
N GLY A 388 31.12 0.22 -22.39
CA GLY A 388 29.69 -0.03 -22.21
C GLY A 388 28.90 1.26 -21.99
N ILE A 389 27.78 1.16 -21.30
CA ILE A 389 26.92 2.29 -20.96
C ILE A 389 27.16 2.69 -19.50
N ARG A 390 27.22 4.00 -19.24
CA ARG A 390 27.42 4.57 -17.90
C ARG A 390 26.27 5.50 -17.55
N PHE A 391 25.68 5.24 -16.39
CA PHE A 391 24.76 6.11 -15.70
C PHE A 391 25.51 6.85 -14.59
N GLN A 392 25.07 8.06 -14.29
CA GLN A 392 25.67 8.90 -13.26
C GLN A 392 24.59 9.42 -12.32
N SER A 393 24.93 9.52 -11.05
CA SER A 393 24.09 10.16 -10.03
C SER A 393 24.92 11.03 -9.11
N THR A 394 24.28 11.98 -8.46
CA THR A 394 24.92 12.88 -7.49
C THR A 394 24.32 12.72 -6.10
N ILE A 395 25.13 12.94 -5.07
CA ILE A 395 24.68 12.99 -3.67
C ILE A 395 25.46 14.05 -2.91
N ASP A 396 24.78 14.86 -2.09
CA ASP A 396 25.44 15.91 -1.33
C ASP A 396 26.38 15.32 -0.26
N LYS A 397 27.51 15.99 -0.02
CA LYS A 397 28.49 15.53 0.97
C LYS A 397 27.91 15.47 2.38
N THR A 398 27.06 16.44 2.72
CA THR A 398 26.39 16.52 4.02
C THR A 398 25.49 15.31 4.28
N ASP A 399 24.84 14.79 3.23
CA ASP A 399 23.99 13.61 3.35
C ASP A 399 24.84 12.36 3.55
N VAL A 400 25.94 12.22 2.79
CA VAL A 400 26.91 11.14 2.98
C VAL A 400 27.50 11.14 4.39
N ASP A 401 27.88 12.30 4.91
CA ASP A 401 28.42 12.45 6.26
C ASP A 401 27.39 12.09 7.32
N THR A 402 26.14 12.52 7.12
CA THR A 402 25.00 12.16 7.98
C THR A 402 24.79 10.65 8.01
N ILE A 403 24.75 10.00 6.84
CA ILE A 403 24.56 8.54 6.71
C ILE A 403 25.72 7.79 7.36
N LYS A 404 26.97 8.21 7.13
CA LYS A 404 28.15 7.59 7.75
C LYS A 404 28.20 7.81 9.26
N GLY A 405 27.61 8.89 9.76
CA GLY A 405 27.39 9.12 11.18
C GLY A 405 26.40 8.13 11.79
N ILE A 406 25.43 7.63 11.01
CA ILE A 406 24.49 6.58 11.42
C ILE A 406 25.15 5.20 11.29
N ASP A 407 25.73 4.89 10.12
CA ASP A 407 26.38 3.62 9.80
C ASP A 407 27.61 3.84 8.93
N ALA A 408 28.79 3.62 9.51
CA ALA A 408 30.07 3.73 8.81
C ALA A 408 30.22 2.70 7.66
N THR A 409 29.40 1.64 7.64
CA THR A 409 29.38 0.59 6.61
C THR A 409 28.33 0.81 5.53
N ALA A 410 27.65 1.96 5.54
CA ALA A 410 26.62 2.28 4.56
C ALA A 410 27.12 2.13 3.12
N VAL A 411 26.27 1.56 2.28
CA VAL A 411 26.51 1.28 0.87
C VAL A 411 25.74 2.28 0.03
N ILE A 412 26.46 3.06 -0.78
CA ILE A 412 25.90 3.94 -1.80
C ILE A 412 26.16 3.29 -3.16
N GLY A 413 25.16 3.24 -4.03
CA GLY A 413 25.30 2.60 -5.34
C GLY A 413 24.21 2.99 -6.33
N THR A 414 24.19 2.27 -7.45
CA THR A 414 23.17 2.40 -8.49
C THR A 414 22.66 1.03 -8.88
N LEU A 415 21.34 0.90 -8.96
CA LEU A 415 20.64 -0.26 -9.49
C LEU A 415 20.40 -0.03 -10.99
N ILE A 416 20.72 -1.02 -11.83
CA ILE A 416 20.47 -0.97 -13.28
C ILE A 416 19.68 -2.22 -13.68
N ALA A 417 18.60 -2.03 -14.46
CA ALA A 417 17.79 -3.13 -14.99
C ALA A 417 17.24 -2.77 -16.38
N PRO A 418 16.90 -3.75 -17.22
CA PRO A 418 16.06 -3.51 -18.39
C PRO A 418 14.77 -2.76 -18.01
N TYR A 419 14.39 -1.75 -18.81
CA TYR A 419 13.26 -0.89 -18.46
C TYR A 419 11.92 -1.64 -18.47
N ASP A 420 11.75 -2.62 -19.35
CA ASP A 420 10.57 -3.49 -19.39
C ASP A 420 10.38 -4.29 -18.09
N TYR A 421 11.46 -4.56 -17.33
CA TYR A 421 11.35 -5.19 -16.02
C TYR A 421 10.81 -4.23 -14.96
N VAL A 422 11.12 -2.94 -15.10
CA VAL A 422 10.58 -1.89 -14.22
C VAL A 422 9.09 -1.68 -14.52
N GLU A 423 8.69 -1.70 -15.79
CA GLU A 423 7.28 -1.66 -16.18
C GLU A 423 6.49 -2.86 -15.65
N GLU A 424 7.06 -4.07 -15.77
CA GLU A 424 6.46 -5.30 -15.22
C GLU A 424 6.35 -5.26 -13.68
N ALA A 425 7.22 -4.50 -13.00
CA ALA A 425 7.14 -4.19 -11.58
C ALA A 425 6.19 -3.01 -11.26
N ASN A 426 5.26 -2.68 -12.17
CA ASN A 426 4.32 -1.55 -12.07
C ASN A 426 5.03 -0.19 -11.85
N GLY A 427 6.20 0.00 -12.44
CA GLY A 427 7.01 1.22 -12.30
C GLY A 427 7.85 1.28 -11.02
N VAL A 428 7.74 0.31 -10.10
CA VAL A 428 8.49 0.30 -8.84
C VAL A 428 9.91 -0.20 -9.07
N PHE A 429 10.88 0.73 -9.09
CA PHE A 429 12.27 0.38 -9.37
C PHE A 429 13.10 0.14 -8.10
N THR A 430 12.92 -1.02 -7.47
CA THR A 430 13.70 -1.45 -6.30
C THR A 430 14.21 -2.89 -6.45
N LYS A 431 15.22 -3.28 -5.66
CA LYS A 431 15.71 -4.67 -5.63
C LYS A 431 14.60 -5.67 -5.24
N ASN A 432 13.77 -5.30 -4.27
CA ASN A 432 12.68 -6.14 -3.79
C ASN A 432 11.60 -6.32 -4.86
N ALA A 433 11.19 -5.23 -5.51
CA ALA A 433 10.17 -5.28 -6.55
C ALA A 433 10.61 -6.15 -7.74
N LEU A 434 11.85 -5.98 -8.21
CA LEU A 434 12.41 -6.81 -9.29
C LEU A 434 12.58 -8.28 -8.88
N SER A 435 12.99 -8.54 -7.63
CA SER A 435 13.12 -9.90 -7.11
C SER A 435 11.77 -10.60 -6.98
N ALA A 436 10.71 -9.86 -6.59
CA ALA A 436 9.36 -10.39 -6.43
C ALA A 436 8.77 -10.90 -7.75
N ILE A 437 9.11 -10.26 -8.88
CA ILE A 437 8.74 -10.71 -10.23
C ILE A 437 9.80 -11.62 -10.88
N GLY A 438 10.80 -12.08 -10.12
CA GLY A 438 11.82 -13.02 -10.58
C GLY A 438 12.81 -12.46 -11.62
N LYS A 439 12.97 -11.14 -11.70
CA LYS A 439 13.86 -10.49 -12.67
C LYS A 439 15.22 -10.21 -12.07
N THR A 440 16.25 -10.34 -12.91
CA THR A 440 17.63 -10.03 -12.54
C THR A 440 17.95 -8.57 -12.80
N TYR A 441 18.83 -8.01 -11.97
CA TYR A 441 19.32 -6.64 -12.08
C TYR A 441 20.83 -6.58 -11.80
N LEU A 442 21.45 -5.46 -12.16
CA LEU A 442 22.82 -5.14 -11.78
C LEU A 442 22.81 -4.20 -10.58
N ASP A 443 23.42 -4.65 -9.49
CA ASP A 443 23.66 -3.86 -8.30
C ASP A 443 25.11 -3.37 -8.32
N ILE A 444 25.33 -2.06 -8.49
CA ILE A 444 26.67 -1.48 -8.64
C ILE A 444 26.96 -0.53 -7.46
N PRO A 445 27.55 -1.04 -6.36
CA PRO A 445 28.03 -0.20 -5.27
C PRO A 445 29.23 0.67 -5.69
N ALA A 446 29.34 1.86 -5.12
CA ALA A 446 30.47 2.77 -5.28
C ALA A 446 31.72 2.28 -4.51
N LYS A 447 32.29 1.13 -4.91
CA LYS A 447 33.38 0.44 -4.19
C LYS A 447 34.72 1.18 -4.19
N ASN A 448 35.02 1.95 -5.25
CA ASN A 448 36.31 2.65 -5.42
C ASN A 448 36.23 4.14 -5.05
N GLY A 449 35.33 4.48 -4.14
CA GLY A 449 35.01 5.85 -3.78
C GLY A 449 34.06 6.52 -4.76
N MET A 450 33.53 7.66 -4.35
CA MET A 450 32.71 8.52 -5.18
C MET A 450 33.58 9.69 -5.66
N ASN A 451 33.35 10.18 -6.87
CA ASN A 451 34.18 11.27 -7.40
C ASN A 451 33.80 12.56 -6.72
N GLU A 452 34.73 13.12 -5.95
CA GLU A 452 34.50 14.33 -5.19
C GLU A 452 34.39 15.56 -6.11
N LYS A 453 33.34 16.35 -5.91
CA LYS A 453 33.18 17.72 -6.40
C LYS A 453 33.09 18.66 -5.20
N ASP A 454 32.87 19.95 -5.40
CA ASP A 454 32.92 20.93 -4.31
C ASP A 454 31.94 20.58 -3.17
N THR A 455 30.64 20.48 -3.46
CA THR A 455 29.59 20.25 -2.45
C THR A 455 28.94 18.86 -2.51
N TYR A 456 29.21 18.08 -3.56
CA TYR A 456 28.59 16.78 -3.79
C TYR A 456 29.59 15.74 -4.29
N TYR A 457 29.17 14.48 -4.31
CA TYR A 457 29.86 13.36 -4.93
C TYR A 457 29.15 12.93 -6.21
N VAL A 458 29.92 12.53 -7.23
CA VAL A 458 29.42 11.86 -8.45
C VAL A 458 29.68 10.36 -8.37
N ILE A 459 28.61 9.58 -8.47
CA ILE A 459 28.62 8.12 -8.50
C ILE A 459 28.51 7.70 -9.97
N ASN A 460 29.47 6.89 -10.43
CA ASN A 460 29.47 6.34 -11.78
C ASN A 460 29.13 4.85 -11.72
N ALA A 461 28.06 4.44 -12.39
CA ALA A 461 27.67 3.06 -12.52
C ALA A 461 27.66 2.67 -13.99
N ALA A 462 28.42 1.63 -14.36
CA ALA A 462 28.56 1.22 -15.75
C ALA A 462 28.23 -0.26 -15.95
N MET A 463 27.34 -0.54 -16.90
CA MET A 463 27.17 -1.88 -17.45
C MET A 463 28.17 -2.05 -18.58
N VAL A 464 29.08 -3.00 -18.42
CA VAL A 464 30.18 -3.27 -19.36
C VAL A 464 29.94 -4.56 -20.12
N ASN A 465 30.63 -4.74 -21.25
CA ASN A 465 30.49 -5.93 -22.10
C ASN A 465 29.03 -6.15 -22.54
N VAL A 466 28.34 -5.07 -22.90
CA VAL A 466 27.00 -5.15 -23.47
C VAL A 466 27.07 -5.98 -24.77
N LYS A 467 26.27 -7.03 -24.85
CA LYS A 467 26.18 -7.86 -26.06
C LYS A 467 25.46 -7.09 -27.16
N GLU A 468 25.81 -7.37 -28.41
CA GLU A 468 25.24 -6.72 -29.60
C GLU A 468 23.71 -6.85 -29.67
N GLU A 469 23.18 -8.02 -29.33
CA GLU A 469 21.73 -8.29 -29.23
C GLU A 469 20.99 -7.37 -28.23
N ASN A 470 21.71 -6.69 -27.34
CA ASN A 470 21.17 -5.78 -26.34
C ASN A 470 21.46 -4.30 -26.63
N TYR A 471 22.02 -3.95 -27.81
CA TYR A 471 22.39 -2.56 -28.09
C TYR A 471 21.20 -1.60 -28.15
N THR A 472 20.03 -2.10 -28.54
CA THR A 472 18.76 -1.36 -28.56
C THR A 472 17.90 -1.66 -27.35
N LYS A 473 18.40 -2.41 -26.35
CA LYS A 473 17.65 -2.70 -25.14
C LYS A 473 17.72 -1.48 -24.21
N ASP A 474 16.56 -0.95 -23.87
CA ASP A 474 16.46 0.16 -22.93
C ASP A 474 16.80 -0.28 -21.52
N LEU A 475 17.71 0.45 -20.89
CA LEU A 475 18.19 0.22 -19.54
C LEU A 475 17.80 1.40 -18.66
N ALA A 476 17.18 1.10 -17.53
CA ALA A 476 16.85 2.04 -16.47
C ALA A 476 17.94 2.02 -15.39
N ALA A 477 18.21 3.18 -14.78
CA ALA A 477 19.07 3.27 -13.60
C ALA A 477 18.45 4.13 -12.47
N VAL A 478 18.70 3.74 -11.22
CA VAL A 478 18.27 4.49 -10.03
C VAL A 478 19.35 4.42 -8.94
N PRO A 479 19.71 5.53 -8.27
CA PRO A 479 20.69 5.51 -7.20
C PRO A 479 20.02 4.97 -5.94
N TYR A 480 20.80 4.35 -5.07
CA TYR A 480 20.31 3.90 -3.77
C TYR A 480 21.35 4.08 -2.68
N ILE A 481 20.86 4.10 -1.46
CA ILE A 481 21.64 4.10 -0.22
C ILE A 481 21.09 2.99 0.64
N SER A 482 21.97 2.15 1.18
CA SER A 482 21.62 1.14 2.17
C SER A 482 22.48 1.33 3.41
N TYR A 483 21.86 1.39 4.58
CA TYR A 483 22.54 1.58 5.85
C TYR A 483 21.86 0.78 6.96
N LYS A 484 22.59 0.56 8.05
CA LYS A 484 22.10 -0.12 9.24
C LYS A 484 21.67 0.85 10.33
N THR A 485 20.58 0.53 11.02
CA THR A 485 20.13 1.28 12.20
C THR A 485 20.91 0.84 13.44
N ALA A 486 20.70 1.51 14.58
CA ALA A 486 21.34 1.15 15.84
C ALA A 486 21.02 -0.31 16.27
N GLU A 487 19.86 -0.82 15.84
CA GLU A 487 19.35 -2.17 16.05
C GLU A 487 19.90 -3.17 15.02
N ASN A 488 20.85 -2.77 14.17
CA ASN A 488 21.46 -3.58 13.11
C ASN A 488 20.46 -4.09 12.04
N MET A 489 19.35 -3.38 11.89
CA MET A 489 18.34 -3.60 10.86
C MET A 489 18.65 -2.73 9.62
N THR A 490 18.24 -3.16 8.42
CA THR A 490 18.65 -2.51 7.16
C THR A 490 17.55 -1.60 6.62
N VAL A 491 17.91 -0.36 6.33
CA VAL A 491 17.10 0.59 5.56
C VAL A 491 17.73 0.74 4.19
N THR A 492 16.91 0.69 3.13
CA THR A 492 17.36 0.98 1.75
C THR A 492 16.47 2.04 1.13
N ALA A 493 17.06 3.15 0.74
CA ALA A 493 16.37 4.25 0.09
C ALA A 493 16.84 4.39 -1.36
N TYR A 494 15.89 4.44 -2.30
CA TYR A 494 16.11 4.63 -3.72
C TYR A 494 15.73 6.06 -4.13
N GLY A 495 16.50 6.65 -5.03
CA GLY A 495 16.19 7.96 -5.60
C GLY A 495 14.92 7.96 -6.45
N VAL A 496 14.49 9.16 -6.83
CA VAL A 496 13.37 9.33 -7.77
C VAL A 496 13.76 8.76 -9.13
N PHE A 497 12.84 7.99 -9.73
CA PHE A 497 12.99 7.43 -11.07
C PHE A 497 12.05 8.14 -12.05
N ASP A 498 12.61 8.61 -13.15
CA ASP A 498 11.90 9.28 -14.25
C ASP A 498 12.31 8.58 -15.55
N SER A 499 11.36 7.90 -16.20
CA SER A 499 11.66 7.11 -17.40
C SER A 499 12.24 7.96 -18.54
N ASP A 500 11.78 9.21 -18.68
CA ASP A 500 12.22 10.09 -19.76
C ASP A 500 13.67 10.52 -19.57
N LYS A 501 14.13 10.58 -18.31
CA LYS A 501 15.48 11.03 -17.96
C LYS A 501 16.44 9.89 -17.64
N ASN A 502 15.95 8.73 -17.21
CA ASN A 502 16.77 7.69 -16.60
C ASN A 502 16.80 6.37 -17.38
N VAL A 503 16.12 6.31 -18.54
CA VAL A 503 16.10 5.14 -19.42
C VAL A 503 16.88 5.42 -20.70
N ARG A 504 17.92 4.63 -20.99
CA ARG A 504 18.70 4.78 -22.23
C ARG A 504 19.16 3.42 -22.75
N ASN A 505 19.27 3.29 -24.06
CA ASN A 505 20.01 2.18 -24.68
C ASN A 505 21.38 2.67 -25.21
N ILE A 506 22.34 1.75 -25.31
CA ILE A 506 23.72 2.11 -25.66
C ILE A 506 23.87 2.60 -27.11
N LYS A 507 22.98 2.17 -28.02
CA LYS A 507 22.98 2.63 -29.41
C LYS A 507 22.59 4.10 -29.53
N GLU A 508 21.50 4.51 -28.87
CA GLU A 508 21.07 5.91 -28.74
C GLU A 508 22.22 6.76 -28.19
N VAL A 509 22.79 6.33 -27.07
CA VAL A 509 23.87 7.08 -26.38
C VAL A 509 25.11 7.19 -27.28
N ALA A 510 25.41 6.17 -28.08
CA ALA A 510 26.50 6.21 -29.05
C ALA A 510 26.23 7.18 -30.20
N TYR A 511 25.00 7.23 -30.74
CA TYR A 511 24.63 8.23 -31.74
C TYR A 511 24.73 9.65 -31.19
N CYS A 512 24.23 9.89 -29.98
CA CYS A 512 24.38 11.17 -29.29
C CYS A 512 25.85 11.55 -29.12
N ALA A 513 26.71 10.62 -28.70
CA ALA A 513 28.15 10.87 -28.55
C ALA A 513 28.84 11.19 -29.89
N LEU A 514 28.39 10.62 -31.01
CA LEU A 514 28.86 11.00 -32.36
C LEU A 514 28.23 12.30 -32.88
N SER A 515 27.13 12.75 -32.29
CA SER A 515 26.50 14.04 -32.60
C SER A 515 27.15 15.20 -31.85
N ASP A 516 27.87 14.90 -30.75
CA ASP A 516 28.60 15.87 -29.94
C ASP A 516 29.92 16.26 -30.60
N VAL A 517 29.78 17.00 -31.70
CA VAL A 517 30.87 17.42 -32.56
C VAL A 517 30.79 18.91 -32.83
N PHE A 518 31.96 19.48 -33.06
CA PHE A 518 32.14 20.88 -33.37
C PHE A 518 32.28 21.04 -34.89
N ILE A 519 31.26 21.61 -35.54
CA ILE A 519 31.13 21.65 -37.00
C ILE A 519 32.03 22.76 -37.59
N ASP A 520 32.80 22.41 -38.62
CA ASP A 520 33.63 23.36 -39.37
C ASP A 520 32.74 24.35 -40.14
N GLY A 521 33.01 25.66 -40.00
CA GLY A 521 32.44 26.67 -40.89
C GLY A 521 31.27 27.52 -40.40
N ARG A 522 30.79 27.46 -39.14
CA ARG A 522 30.00 28.53 -38.47
C ARG A 522 29.57 28.21 -37.03
N VAL A 523 29.95 29.05 -36.07
CA VAL A 523 29.27 29.17 -34.77
C VAL A 523 29.00 30.66 -34.51
N ILE A 524 27.82 30.96 -33.97
CA ILE A 524 27.50 32.26 -33.38
C ILE A 524 28.00 32.16 -31.93
N ASP A 525 28.99 32.96 -31.54
CA ASP A 525 29.44 32.99 -30.15
C ASP A 525 28.32 33.47 -29.19
N ASP A 526 28.53 33.34 -27.88
CA ASP A 526 27.55 33.75 -26.85
C ASP A 526 27.18 35.26 -26.92
N GLY A 527 27.87 36.05 -27.74
CA GLY A 527 27.61 37.46 -28.02
C GLY A 527 26.94 37.74 -29.37
N GLY A 528 26.57 36.72 -30.16
CA GLY A 528 25.92 36.90 -31.46
C GLY A 528 26.89 37.06 -32.65
N THR A 529 28.20 36.86 -32.45
CA THR A 529 29.21 37.08 -33.49
C THR A 529 29.51 35.80 -34.25
N GLN A 530 29.48 35.87 -35.58
CA GLN A 530 29.84 34.74 -36.44
C GLN A 530 31.37 34.59 -36.46
N VAL A 531 31.88 33.58 -35.74
CA VAL A 531 33.32 33.27 -35.74
C VAL A 531 33.60 32.30 -36.89
N THR A 532 34.70 32.51 -37.63
CA THR A 532 35.19 31.49 -38.56
C THR A 532 35.86 30.41 -37.74
N VAL A 533 35.30 29.22 -37.84
CA VAL A 533 35.63 28.10 -36.99
C VAL A 533 36.56 27.18 -37.76
N ASP A 534 37.85 27.23 -37.46
CA ASP A 534 38.86 26.37 -38.06
C ASP A 534 39.36 25.31 -37.05
N GLU A 535 40.27 24.45 -37.51
CA GLU A 535 40.88 23.39 -36.70
C GLU A 535 41.60 23.93 -35.46
N GLU A 536 42.17 25.14 -35.53
CA GLU A 536 42.88 25.76 -34.43
C GLU A 536 41.90 26.20 -33.33
N TYR A 537 40.77 26.80 -33.73
CA TYR A 537 39.69 27.12 -32.80
C TYR A 537 39.09 25.86 -32.16
N ALA A 538 38.79 24.82 -32.94
CA ALA A 538 38.27 23.55 -32.41
C ALA A 538 39.20 22.92 -31.36
N LYS A 539 40.51 22.87 -31.65
CA LYS A 539 41.53 22.38 -30.71
C LYS A 539 41.63 23.23 -29.45
N SER A 540 41.48 24.55 -29.57
CA SER A 540 41.45 25.47 -28.42
C SER A 540 40.27 25.19 -27.46
N LYS A 541 39.20 24.57 -27.98
CA LYS A 541 38.01 24.16 -27.21
C LYS A 541 38.05 22.70 -26.76
N GLY A 542 39.14 21.96 -27.05
CA GLY A 542 39.33 20.56 -26.65
C GLY A 542 38.91 19.53 -27.70
N TYR A 543 38.45 19.96 -28.88
CA TYR A 543 38.08 19.05 -29.98
C TYR A 543 39.30 18.77 -30.84
N VAL A 544 39.88 17.57 -30.68
CA VAL A 544 41.22 17.26 -31.22
C VAL A 544 41.19 16.28 -32.39
N THR A 545 40.06 15.62 -32.65
CA THR A 545 39.96 14.57 -33.67
C THR A 545 39.02 15.00 -34.79
N ALA A 546 39.52 15.10 -36.02
CA ALA A 546 38.67 15.39 -37.17
C ALA A 546 37.78 14.18 -37.52
N VAL A 547 36.49 14.43 -37.72
CA VAL A 547 35.51 13.42 -38.12
C VAL A 547 34.79 13.88 -39.39
N TYR A 548 34.64 12.96 -40.34
CA TYR A 548 33.95 13.18 -41.62
C TYR A 548 32.66 12.37 -41.73
N ASP A 549 32.52 11.37 -40.85
CA ASP A 549 31.33 10.54 -40.72
C ASP A 549 30.81 10.70 -39.29
N TRP A 550 29.85 11.60 -39.12
CA TRP A 550 29.13 11.84 -37.87
C TRP A 550 27.62 11.84 -38.15
N TYR A 551 26.82 11.86 -37.08
CA TYR A 551 25.37 11.78 -37.18
C TYR A 551 24.72 12.96 -36.47
N GLU A 552 23.64 13.49 -37.02
CA GLU A 552 22.70 14.31 -36.27
C GLU A 552 21.59 13.38 -35.74
N TYR A 553 21.50 13.23 -34.42
CA TYR A 553 20.53 12.34 -33.79
C TYR A 553 19.29 13.11 -33.30
N ASP A 554 18.16 12.86 -33.96
CA ASP A 554 16.85 13.28 -33.48
C ASP A 554 16.35 12.30 -32.41
N ARG A 555 16.48 12.71 -31.16
CA ARG A 555 16.06 11.91 -30.01
C ARG A 555 14.55 11.66 -29.98
N VAL A 556 13.75 12.62 -30.44
CA VAL A 556 12.28 12.54 -30.36
C VAL A 556 11.78 11.46 -31.30
N ASN A 557 12.37 11.39 -32.50
CA ASN A 557 11.96 10.43 -33.52
C ASN A 557 12.85 9.17 -33.56
N GLY A 558 13.94 9.13 -32.81
CA GLY A 558 14.91 8.04 -32.82
C GLY A 558 15.66 7.91 -34.15
N VAL A 559 15.83 9.01 -34.89
CA VAL A 559 16.39 9.03 -36.25
C VAL A 559 17.81 9.59 -36.22
N ALA A 560 18.77 8.83 -36.73
CA ALA A 560 20.14 9.30 -36.95
C ALA A 560 20.34 9.68 -38.41
N THR A 561 20.68 10.94 -38.69
CA THR A 561 20.94 11.43 -40.05
C THR A 561 22.46 11.55 -40.26
N PRO A 562 23.05 10.83 -41.23
CA PRO A 562 24.48 10.93 -41.50
C PRO A 562 24.82 12.30 -42.09
N MET A 563 25.91 12.89 -41.61
CA MET A 563 26.36 14.22 -42.01
C MET A 563 27.69 14.14 -42.73
N GLN A 564 27.77 14.76 -43.91
CA GLN A 564 28.97 14.79 -44.76
C GLN A 564 29.68 16.15 -44.70
N VAL A 565 29.84 16.68 -43.49
CA VAL A 565 30.58 17.92 -43.24
C VAL A 565 31.73 17.62 -42.28
N LYS A 566 32.86 18.29 -42.50
CA LYS A 566 34.00 18.17 -41.59
C LYS A 566 33.58 18.71 -40.22
N ALA A 567 33.80 17.91 -39.19
CA ALA A 567 33.60 18.31 -37.80
C ALA A 567 34.78 17.84 -36.95
N TYR A 568 34.82 18.27 -35.70
CA TYR A 568 35.85 17.88 -34.74
C TYR A 568 35.18 17.29 -33.50
N SER A 569 35.74 16.21 -32.98
CA SER A 569 35.25 15.47 -31.82
C SER A 569 36.23 15.63 -30.65
N GLU A 570 35.71 15.68 -29.44
CA GLU A 570 36.52 15.61 -28.20
C GLU A 570 37.09 14.21 -27.96
N TYR A 571 36.46 13.17 -28.53
CA TYR A 571 36.92 11.79 -28.45
C TYR A 571 38.14 11.53 -29.35
N SER A 572 39.11 10.76 -28.85
CA SER A 572 40.21 10.21 -29.64
C SER A 572 39.74 9.15 -30.64
N ASP A 573 40.57 8.84 -31.66
CA ASP A 573 40.28 7.78 -32.64
C ASP A 573 39.91 6.43 -32.02
N ALA A 574 40.60 6.05 -30.94
CA ALA A 574 40.33 4.80 -30.22
C ALA A 574 38.95 4.82 -29.55
N GLN A 575 38.56 5.95 -28.96
CA GLN A 575 37.24 6.11 -28.34
C GLN A 575 36.13 6.15 -29.40
N LEU A 576 36.36 6.85 -30.51
CA LEU A 576 35.44 6.88 -31.65
C LEU A 576 35.21 5.49 -32.24
N SER A 577 36.26 4.67 -32.33
CA SER A 577 36.15 3.27 -32.79
C SER A 577 35.23 2.44 -31.88
N VAL A 578 35.34 2.62 -30.56
CA VAL A 578 34.43 1.98 -29.59
C VAL A 578 33.00 2.48 -29.77
N ILE A 579 32.79 3.79 -29.85
CA ILE A 579 31.45 4.39 -30.00
C ILE A 579 30.78 3.89 -31.29
N LYS A 580 31.49 3.91 -32.42
CA LYS A 580 31.02 3.39 -33.70
C LYS A 580 30.70 1.89 -33.65
N GLY A 581 31.37 1.13 -32.77
CA GLY A 581 31.08 -0.28 -32.52
C GLY A 581 29.65 -0.54 -32.07
N TYR A 582 29.04 0.37 -31.30
CA TYR A 582 27.67 0.24 -30.79
C TYR A 582 26.57 0.61 -31.79
N ILE A 583 26.96 1.15 -32.95
CA ILE A 583 26.04 1.66 -33.99
C ILE A 583 25.89 0.68 -35.14
N LYS A 584 26.82 -0.28 -35.29
CA LYS A 584 26.81 -1.26 -36.39
C LYS A 584 25.42 -1.87 -36.54
N GLU A 585 24.90 -1.85 -37.77
CA GLU A 585 23.62 -2.45 -38.08
C GLU A 585 23.67 -3.93 -37.70
N VAL A 586 22.71 -4.34 -36.86
CA VAL A 586 22.39 -5.75 -36.67
C VAL A 586 21.96 -6.24 -38.05
N GLN A 587 22.87 -6.89 -38.78
CA GLN A 587 22.49 -7.65 -39.96
C GLN A 587 21.65 -8.81 -39.45
N SER A 588 20.33 -8.65 -39.49
CA SER A 588 19.34 -9.68 -39.17
C SER A 588 19.42 -10.84 -40.15
#